data_AF-A0A820LZA4-F1
#
_entry.id   AF-A0A820LZA4-F1
#
_cell.length_a   1.000
_cell.length_b   1.000
_cell.length_c   1.000
_cell.angle_alpha   90.00
_cell.angle_beta   90.00
_cell.angle_gamma   90.00
#
_symmetry.space_group_name_H-M   'P 1'
#
loop_
_entity.id
_entity.type
_entity.pdbx_description
1 polymer ?
#
loop_
_entity_poly.entity_id
_entity_poly.type
_entity_poly.pdbx_seq_one_letter_code
_entity_poly.pdbx_strand_id
1 'polypeptide(L)'
;MCKQCINIMGGQKACPQDQVSFGNTPIDQLPTNYPLLMMIYRPSELPKDHKQRHYQCRSYIELDDEKKSYFNDLEKGFGDISVIIMQMINNKNYQSIFSRSTIRKLFSVLHSQYITNEGCIKFLQVASNLGEYISIDFILHYQNHQELKNNLESALGLQQGQFPEPAIQEKILKFIILLIRCSGISSEQHLMYSILQLVERKDQITIQPSVEYIVRLLFGVHCFEIEPIGEFSSIQLKPTFRNYESLRLVYGTVDVRHMTHLT
;
A
#
# COMPACT_ATOMS: atom_id res chain seq x y z
N MET A 1 -18.99 -21.94 3.13
CA MET A 1 -19.71 -22.87 4.04
C MET A 1 -19.51 -24.30 3.56
N CYS A 2 -19.53 -25.30 4.45
CA CYS A 2 -19.51 -26.70 4.01
C CYS A 2 -20.90 -27.17 3.56
N LYS A 3 -20.97 -28.25 2.77
CA LYS A 3 -22.24 -28.76 2.19
C LYS A 3 -23.27 -29.17 3.25
N GLN A 4 -22.81 -29.78 4.34
CA GLN A 4 -23.71 -30.19 5.42
C GLN A 4 -24.41 -28.97 6.05
N CYS A 5 -23.69 -27.87 6.26
CA CYS A 5 -24.30 -26.63 6.74
C CYS A 5 -25.28 -26.04 5.72
N ILE A 6 -24.98 -26.10 4.42
CA ILE A 6 -25.90 -25.61 3.37
C ILE A 6 -27.20 -26.42 3.39
N ASN A 7 -27.13 -27.75 3.47
CA ASN A 7 -28.30 -28.62 3.55
C ASN A 7 -29.15 -28.34 4.80
N ILE A 8 -28.51 -28.04 5.94
CA ILE A 8 -29.21 -27.68 7.19
C ILE A 8 -29.88 -26.31 7.07
N MET A 9 -29.32 -25.36 6.30
CA MET A 9 -29.92 -24.04 6.11
C MET A 9 -31.25 -24.09 5.34
N GLY A 10 -31.51 -25.15 4.57
CA GLY A 10 -32.83 -25.70 4.21
C GLY A 10 -33.94 -24.75 3.73
N GLY A 11 -33.64 -23.49 3.37
CA GLY A 11 -34.63 -22.46 3.08
C GLY A 11 -34.19 -21.01 3.32
N GLN A 12 -33.07 -20.75 3.99
CA GLN A 12 -32.54 -19.38 4.10
C GLN A 12 -32.09 -18.86 2.73
N LYS A 13 -32.64 -17.71 2.32
CA LYS A 13 -32.30 -17.03 1.05
C LYS A 13 -31.13 -16.05 1.18
N ALA A 14 -30.49 -15.96 2.34
CA ALA A 14 -29.37 -15.07 2.58
C ALA A 14 -28.33 -15.73 3.48
N CYS A 15 -27.08 -15.31 3.33
CA CYS A 15 -25.97 -15.79 4.14
C CYS A 15 -26.15 -15.35 5.60
N PRO A 16 -26.00 -16.25 6.58
CA PRO A 16 -26.21 -15.91 7.99
C PRO A 16 -25.17 -14.95 8.56
N GLN A 17 -24.04 -14.76 7.88
CA GLN A 17 -22.92 -13.95 8.38
C GLN A 17 -22.94 -12.51 7.87
N ASP A 18 -23.19 -12.30 6.57
CA ASP A 18 -23.17 -10.98 5.93
C ASP A 18 -24.54 -10.59 5.34
N GLN A 19 -25.56 -11.43 5.51
CA GLN A 19 -26.95 -11.22 5.06
C GLN A 19 -27.08 -10.98 3.55
N VAL A 20 -26.06 -11.34 2.76
CA VAL A 20 -26.11 -11.25 1.31
C VAL A 20 -27.11 -12.27 0.78
N SER A 21 -28.06 -11.80 -0.03
CA SER A 21 -29.06 -12.64 -0.67
C SER A 21 -28.40 -13.60 -1.67
N PHE A 22 -28.76 -14.88 -1.60
CA PHE A 22 -28.34 -15.90 -2.56
C PHE A 22 -29.07 -15.78 -3.92
N GLY A 23 -30.05 -14.87 -4.02
CA GLY A 23 -30.80 -14.61 -5.24
C GLY A 23 -31.52 -15.86 -5.76
N ASN A 24 -31.42 -16.10 -7.07
CA ASN A 24 -31.94 -17.29 -7.75
C ASN A 24 -30.88 -18.40 -7.92
N THR A 25 -29.70 -18.26 -7.32
CA THR A 25 -28.60 -19.19 -7.53
C THR A 25 -28.80 -20.44 -6.66
N PRO A 26 -28.94 -21.65 -7.24
CA PRO A 26 -29.07 -22.87 -6.46
C PRO A 26 -27.73 -23.20 -5.79
N ILE A 27 -27.60 -22.88 -4.51
CA ILE A 27 -26.36 -23.03 -3.71
C ILE A 27 -25.88 -24.49 -3.71
N ASP A 28 -26.82 -25.44 -3.69
CA ASP A 28 -26.54 -26.88 -3.69
C ASP A 28 -25.89 -27.36 -5.00
N GLN A 29 -26.06 -26.59 -6.08
CA GLN A 29 -25.51 -26.85 -7.41
C GLN A 29 -24.20 -26.07 -7.67
N LEU A 30 -23.73 -25.28 -6.69
CA LEU A 30 -22.43 -24.63 -6.81
C LEU A 30 -21.30 -25.66 -6.66
N PRO A 31 -20.20 -25.52 -7.43
CA PRO A 31 -19.08 -26.41 -7.29
C PRO A 31 -18.41 -26.28 -5.95
N THR A 32 -17.81 -27.39 -5.53
CA THR A 32 -16.93 -27.40 -4.38
C THR A 32 -15.66 -26.62 -4.70
N ASN A 33 -15.22 -25.76 -3.79
CA ASN A 33 -13.97 -25.04 -3.90
C ASN A 33 -12.77 -25.99 -3.73
N TYR A 34 -12.30 -26.56 -4.84
CA TYR A 34 -11.18 -27.50 -4.86
C TYR A 34 -9.82 -26.89 -4.50
N PRO A 35 -9.50 -25.65 -4.91
CA PRO A 35 -8.32 -24.96 -4.41
C PRO A 35 -8.19 -25.01 -2.87
N LEU A 36 -9.25 -24.69 -2.14
CA LEU A 36 -9.24 -24.80 -0.68
C LEU A 36 -9.08 -26.24 -0.18
N LEU A 37 -9.63 -27.24 -0.88
CA LEU A 37 -9.45 -28.64 -0.51
C LEU A 37 -8.00 -29.12 -0.70
N MET A 38 -7.29 -28.63 -1.73
CA MET A 38 -5.86 -28.93 -1.94
C MET A 38 -4.97 -28.40 -0.81
N MET A 39 -5.48 -27.48 0.01
CA MET A 39 -4.75 -27.02 1.19
C MET A 39 -4.87 -27.99 2.38
N ILE A 40 -5.94 -28.79 2.41
CA ILE A 40 -6.23 -29.70 3.52
C ILE A 40 -5.81 -31.14 3.18
N TYR A 41 -6.01 -31.54 1.93
CA TYR A 41 -5.80 -32.90 1.44
C TYR A 41 -4.64 -32.98 0.46
N ARG A 42 -3.95 -34.13 0.42
CA ARG A 42 -2.99 -34.39 -0.64
C ARG A 42 -3.72 -34.53 -1.98
N PRO A 43 -3.09 -34.19 -3.12
CA PRO A 43 -3.69 -34.34 -4.45
C PRO A 43 -4.28 -35.74 -4.71
N SER A 44 -3.66 -36.79 -4.17
CA SER A 44 -4.09 -38.18 -4.28
C SER A 44 -5.33 -38.53 -3.45
N GLU A 45 -5.64 -37.74 -2.43
CA GLU A 45 -6.76 -37.95 -1.48
C GLU A 45 -7.99 -37.14 -1.85
N LEU A 46 -7.90 -36.29 -2.87
CA LEU A 46 -8.98 -35.42 -3.28
C LEU A 46 -10.10 -36.21 -3.98
N PRO A 47 -11.38 -35.94 -3.65
CA PRO A 47 -12.51 -36.58 -4.31
C PRO A 47 -12.51 -36.34 -5.82
N LYS A 48 -12.49 -37.43 -6.60
CA LYS A 48 -12.51 -37.38 -8.08
C LYS A 48 -13.78 -36.74 -8.66
N ASP A 49 -14.86 -36.71 -7.87
CA ASP A 49 -16.16 -36.12 -8.23
C ASP A 49 -16.15 -34.59 -8.34
N HIS A 50 -15.04 -33.94 -7.99
CA HIS A 50 -14.90 -32.48 -8.08
C HIS A 50 -15.19 -31.97 -9.50
N LYS A 51 -14.47 -32.50 -10.50
CA LYS A 51 -14.58 -32.05 -11.89
C LYS A 51 -15.99 -32.27 -12.42
N GLN A 52 -16.59 -33.42 -12.10
CA GLN A 52 -17.96 -33.73 -12.50
C GLN A 52 -18.96 -32.68 -11.97
N ARG A 53 -18.83 -32.25 -10.72
CA ARG A 53 -19.72 -31.25 -10.12
C ARG A 53 -19.48 -29.83 -10.66
N HIS A 54 -18.24 -29.48 -11.00
CA HIS A 54 -17.93 -28.23 -11.70
C HIS A 54 -18.63 -28.18 -13.06
N TYR A 55 -18.48 -29.23 -13.86
CA TYR A 55 -19.11 -29.33 -15.18
C TYR A 55 -20.64 -29.49 -15.14
N GLN A 56 -21.21 -29.88 -13.99
CA GLN A 56 -22.66 -29.98 -13.77
C GLN A 56 -23.30 -28.68 -13.24
N CYS A 57 -22.49 -27.66 -12.92
CA CYS A 57 -23.02 -26.39 -12.45
C CYS A 57 -23.75 -25.65 -13.58
N ARG A 58 -25.00 -25.25 -13.37
CA ARG A 58 -25.82 -24.58 -14.39
C ARG A 58 -25.13 -23.34 -14.99
N SER A 59 -24.56 -22.49 -14.14
CA SER A 59 -23.80 -21.31 -14.56
C SER A 59 -22.57 -21.63 -15.42
N TYR A 60 -22.02 -22.85 -15.30
CA TYR A 60 -20.92 -23.32 -16.13
C TYR A 60 -21.41 -23.94 -17.45
N ILE A 61 -22.51 -24.70 -17.42
CA ILE A 61 -23.11 -25.35 -18.60
C ILE A 61 -23.52 -24.31 -19.65
N GLU A 62 -24.06 -23.17 -19.21
CA GLU A 62 -24.53 -22.08 -20.07
C GLU A 62 -23.39 -21.28 -20.74
N LEU A 63 -22.12 -21.59 -20.43
CA LEU A 63 -20.96 -20.92 -21.02
C LEU A 63 -20.62 -21.43 -22.42
N ASP A 64 -20.06 -20.53 -23.24
CA ASP A 64 -19.39 -20.89 -24.48
C ASP A 64 -18.04 -21.60 -24.22
N ASP A 65 -17.50 -22.25 -25.24
CA ASP A 65 -16.32 -23.10 -25.09
C ASP A 65 -15.04 -22.29 -24.80
N GLU A 66 -14.96 -21.04 -25.27
CA GLU A 66 -13.86 -20.13 -24.94
C GLU A 66 -13.85 -19.80 -23.44
N LYS A 67 -14.99 -19.39 -22.87
CA LYS A 67 -15.14 -19.14 -21.42
C LYS A 67 -14.84 -20.39 -20.61
N LYS A 68 -15.30 -21.56 -21.04
CA LYS A 68 -14.96 -22.83 -20.35
C LYS A 68 -13.46 -23.04 -20.31
N SER A 69 -12.73 -22.75 -21.39
CA SER A 69 -11.27 -22.83 -21.41
C SER A 69 -10.64 -21.90 -20.38
N TYR A 70 -11.07 -20.63 -20.35
CA TYR A 70 -10.58 -19.66 -19.36
C TYR A 70 -10.80 -20.11 -17.92
N PHE A 71 -12.00 -20.63 -17.59
CA PHE A 71 -12.27 -21.14 -16.25
C PHE A 71 -11.44 -22.37 -15.90
N ASN A 72 -11.19 -23.27 -16.86
CA ASN A 72 -10.31 -24.42 -16.64
C ASN A 72 -8.85 -23.98 -16.35
N ASP A 73 -8.36 -22.93 -17.01
CA ASP A 73 -7.02 -22.40 -16.76
C ASP A 73 -6.95 -21.63 -15.44
N LEU A 74 -8.00 -20.88 -15.08
CA LEU A 74 -8.14 -20.25 -13.76
C LEU A 74 -8.12 -21.30 -12.64
N GLU A 75 -8.81 -22.43 -12.81
CA GLU A 75 -8.79 -23.52 -11.83
C GLU A 75 -7.39 -24.09 -11.60
N LYS A 76 -6.60 -24.27 -12.67
CA LYS A 76 -5.20 -24.69 -12.55
C LYS A 76 -4.39 -23.67 -11.75
N GLY A 77 -4.53 -22.38 -12.10
CA GLY A 77 -3.83 -21.29 -11.40
C GLY A 77 -4.21 -21.20 -9.92
N PHE A 78 -5.49 -21.37 -9.56
CA PHE A 78 -5.90 -21.45 -8.16
C PHE A 78 -5.33 -22.67 -7.44
N GLY A 79 -5.13 -23.78 -8.16
CA GLY A 79 -4.43 -24.93 -7.62
C GLY A 79 -2.97 -24.64 -7.30
N ASP A 80 -2.26 -23.99 -8.21
CA ASP A 80 -0.87 -23.58 -7.99
C ASP A 80 -0.78 -22.62 -6.79
N ILE A 81 -1.68 -21.64 -6.69
CA ILE A 81 -1.75 -20.73 -5.54
C ILE A 81 -1.97 -21.50 -4.24
N SER A 82 -2.84 -22.51 -4.23
CA SER A 82 -3.12 -23.30 -3.02
C SER A 82 -1.88 -24.06 -2.55
N VAL A 83 -1.12 -24.64 -3.50
CA VAL A 83 0.15 -25.32 -3.21
C VAL A 83 1.17 -24.31 -2.67
N ILE A 84 1.30 -23.14 -3.28
CA ILE A 84 2.21 -22.08 -2.84
C ILE A 84 1.85 -21.64 -1.41
N ILE A 85 0.57 -21.39 -1.11
CA ILE A 85 0.16 -21.02 0.25
C ILE A 85 0.51 -22.12 1.25
N MET A 86 0.30 -23.39 0.91
CA MET A 86 0.69 -24.50 1.79
C MET A 86 2.19 -24.59 2.01
N GLN A 87 2.99 -24.37 0.96
CA GLN A 87 4.45 -24.27 1.08
C GLN A 87 4.84 -23.10 1.99
N MET A 88 4.19 -21.94 1.84
CA MET A 88 4.42 -20.78 2.69
C MET A 88 4.06 -21.04 4.16
N ILE A 89 2.94 -21.71 4.43
CA ILE A 89 2.53 -22.03 5.80
C ILE A 89 3.49 -23.04 6.44
N ASN A 90 3.87 -24.09 5.69
CA ASN A 90 4.66 -25.20 6.22
C ASN A 90 6.17 -24.92 6.27
N ASN A 91 6.67 -24.01 5.42
CA ASN A 91 8.10 -23.74 5.31
C ASN A 91 8.44 -22.34 5.82
N LYS A 92 9.17 -22.28 6.93
CA LYS A 92 9.60 -21.04 7.59
C LYS A 92 10.39 -20.11 6.67
N ASN A 93 11.10 -20.65 5.67
CA ASN A 93 11.88 -19.84 4.71
C ASN A 93 11.00 -19.05 3.73
N TYR A 94 9.75 -19.47 3.50
CA TYR A 94 8.82 -18.73 2.65
C TYR A 94 7.93 -17.77 3.47
N GLN A 95 7.78 -18.00 4.77
CA GLN A 95 7.14 -17.05 5.70
C GLN A 95 7.89 -15.72 5.80
N SER A 96 9.19 -15.68 5.45
CA SER A 96 9.97 -14.44 5.43
C SER A 96 9.73 -13.60 4.17
N ILE A 97 9.30 -14.21 3.07
CA ILE A 97 9.13 -13.51 1.78
C ILE A 97 7.78 -12.81 1.72
N PHE A 98 6.70 -13.49 2.13
CA PHE A 98 5.34 -12.96 2.01
C PHE A 98 4.75 -12.60 3.36
N SER A 99 4.20 -11.39 3.44
CA SER A 99 3.53 -10.91 4.64
C SER A 99 2.21 -11.65 4.87
N ARG A 100 1.75 -11.64 6.13
CA ARG A 100 0.40 -12.15 6.48
C ARG A 100 -0.71 -11.45 5.68
N SER A 101 -0.49 -10.20 5.27
CA SER A 101 -1.42 -9.44 4.44
C SER A 101 -1.57 -10.08 3.05
N THR A 102 -0.44 -10.36 2.39
CA THR A 102 -0.41 -10.99 1.06
C THR A 102 -0.99 -12.40 1.10
N ILE A 103 -0.65 -13.19 2.13
CA ILE A 103 -1.23 -14.52 2.33
C ILE A 103 -2.76 -14.43 2.48
N ARG A 104 -3.28 -13.49 3.27
CA ARG A 104 -4.74 -13.27 3.39
C ARG A 104 -5.38 -12.87 2.05
N LYS A 105 -4.69 -12.06 1.25
CA LYS A 105 -5.18 -11.66 -0.08
C LYS A 105 -5.26 -12.86 -1.03
N LEU A 106 -4.24 -13.72 -1.04
CA LEU A 106 -4.23 -14.98 -1.78
C LEU A 106 -5.36 -15.90 -1.33
N PHE A 107 -5.59 -16.05 -0.02
CA PHE A 107 -6.75 -16.79 0.48
C PHE A 107 -8.08 -16.18 -0.01
N SER A 108 -8.21 -14.85 -0.01
CA SER A 108 -9.42 -14.18 -0.50
C SER A 108 -9.68 -14.45 -1.99
N VAL A 109 -8.63 -14.59 -2.80
CA VAL A 109 -8.75 -15.05 -4.19
C VAL A 109 -9.32 -16.45 -4.24
N LEU A 110 -8.75 -17.39 -3.47
CA LEU A 110 -9.23 -18.77 -3.43
C LEU A 110 -10.68 -18.88 -2.96
N HIS A 111 -11.12 -18.02 -2.03
CA HIS A 111 -12.49 -18.03 -1.50
C HIS A 111 -13.55 -17.49 -2.48
N SER A 112 -13.16 -16.82 -3.56
CA SER A 112 -14.09 -16.16 -4.47
C SER A 112 -14.82 -17.16 -5.37
N GLN A 113 -16.16 -17.06 -5.45
CA GLN A 113 -16.96 -17.94 -6.31
C GLN A 113 -17.06 -17.41 -7.75
N TYR A 114 -15.98 -17.58 -8.50
CA TYR A 114 -15.77 -17.03 -9.85
C TYR A 114 -16.71 -17.59 -10.93
N ILE A 115 -17.60 -18.53 -10.63
CA ILE A 115 -18.63 -18.98 -11.59
C ILE A 115 -19.87 -18.08 -11.55
N THR A 116 -20.03 -17.33 -10.45
CA THR A 116 -21.11 -16.34 -10.31
C THR A 116 -20.59 -14.96 -10.70
N ASN A 117 -21.42 -14.12 -11.30
CA ASN A 117 -21.02 -12.77 -11.69
C ASN A 117 -20.52 -11.95 -10.48
N GLU A 118 -21.21 -12.03 -9.34
CA GLU A 118 -20.78 -11.36 -8.11
C GLU A 118 -19.42 -11.85 -7.60
N GLY A 119 -19.20 -13.16 -7.66
CA GLY A 119 -17.92 -13.74 -7.28
C GLY A 119 -16.80 -13.44 -8.27
N CYS A 120 -17.10 -13.29 -9.57
CA CYS A 120 -16.14 -12.76 -10.56
C CYS A 120 -15.71 -11.34 -10.22
N ILE A 121 -16.65 -10.45 -9.91
CA ILE A 121 -16.35 -9.06 -9.56
C ILE A 121 -15.47 -9.01 -8.30
N LYS A 122 -15.84 -9.77 -7.25
CA LYS A 122 -15.04 -9.88 -6.03
C LYS A 122 -13.64 -10.44 -6.32
N PHE A 123 -13.55 -11.48 -7.15
CA PHE A 123 -12.26 -12.04 -7.57
C PHE A 123 -11.40 -10.98 -8.27
N LEU A 124 -11.93 -10.28 -9.27
CA LEU A 124 -11.20 -9.27 -10.03
C LEU A 124 -10.72 -8.12 -9.14
N GLN A 125 -11.55 -7.66 -8.20
CA GLN A 125 -11.17 -6.62 -7.22
C GLN A 125 -10.04 -7.05 -6.29
N VAL A 126 -10.01 -8.32 -5.90
CA VAL A 126 -8.93 -8.85 -5.04
C VAL A 126 -7.67 -9.10 -5.87
N ALA A 127 -7.83 -9.63 -7.07
CA ALA A 127 -6.73 -9.99 -7.97
C ALA A 127 -6.02 -8.76 -8.56
N SER A 128 -6.74 -7.66 -8.83
CA SER A 128 -6.17 -6.45 -9.44
C SER A 128 -4.99 -5.89 -8.64
N ASN A 129 -5.05 -6.00 -7.32
CA ASN A 129 -4.03 -5.43 -6.43
C ASN A 129 -3.05 -6.49 -5.91
N LEU A 130 -3.24 -7.76 -6.27
CA LEU A 130 -2.38 -8.84 -5.78
C LEU A 130 -0.94 -8.66 -6.23
N GLY A 131 -0.73 -8.24 -7.47
CA GLY A 131 0.60 -7.93 -8.01
C GLY A 131 1.30 -6.81 -7.24
N GLU A 132 0.56 -5.79 -6.81
CA GLU A 132 1.10 -4.69 -6.00
C GLU A 132 1.56 -5.18 -4.62
N TYR A 133 0.73 -5.95 -3.91
CA TYR A 133 1.09 -6.51 -2.60
C TYR A 133 2.32 -7.42 -2.69
N ILE A 134 2.36 -8.30 -3.69
CA ILE A 134 3.48 -9.20 -3.95
C ILE A 134 4.75 -8.40 -4.26
N SER A 135 4.66 -7.37 -5.10
CA SER A 135 5.80 -6.52 -5.46
C SER A 135 6.36 -5.78 -4.24
N ILE A 136 5.49 -5.26 -3.37
CA ILE A 136 5.90 -4.59 -2.13
C ILE A 136 6.62 -5.59 -1.21
N ASP A 137 6.06 -6.79 -1.01
CA ASP A 137 6.70 -7.82 -0.19
C ASP A 137 8.10 -8.20 -0.73
N PHE A 138 8.25 -8.34 -2.06
CA PHE A 138 9.55 -8.57 -2.68
C PHE A 138 10.53 -7.41 -2.45
N ILE A 139 10.09 -6.16 -2.64
CA ILE A 139 10.92 -4.98 -2.38
C ILE A 139 11.40 -4.97 -0.93
N LEU A 140 10.50 -5.21 0.03
CA LEU A 140 10.84 -5.24 1.45
C LEU A 140 11.79 -6.39 1.80
N HIS A 141 11.60 -7.57 1.19
CA HIS A 141 12.46 -8.72 1.43
C HIS A 141 13.91 -8.50 0.95
N TYR A 142 14.10 -7.77 -0.17
CA TYR A 142 15.41 -7.47 -0.71
C TYR A 142 16.02 -6.17 -0.17
N GLN A 143 15.25 -5.33 0.54
CA GLN A 143 15.77 -4.11 1.14
C GLN A 143 16.68 -4.40 2.33
N ASN A 144 17.92 -3.90 2.27
CA ASN A 144 18.83 -3.93 3.41
C ASN A 144 18.46 -2.84 4.41
N HIS A 145 17.83 -3.22 5.54
CA HIS A 145 17.43 -2.28 6.59
C HIS A 145 18.60 -1.48 7.18
N GLN A 146 19.82 -2.01 7.18
CA GLN A 146 20.99 -1.31 7.73
C GLN A 146 21.43 -0.14 6.83
N GLU A 147 21.27 -0.30 5.52
CA GLU A 147 21.67 0.70 4.52
C GLU A 147 20.52 1.61 4.10
N LEU A 148 19.28 1.29 4.49
CA LEU A 148 18.10 2.05 4.09
C LEU A 148 18.24 3.55 4.39
N LYS A 149 18.68 3.91 5.60
CA LYS A 149 18.91 5.31 5.97
C LYS A 149 19.94 5.98 5.04
N ASN A 150 21.06 5.31 4.77
CA ASN A 150 22.13 5.86 3.95
C ASN A 150 21.70 5.99 2.48
N ASN A 151 20.91 5.04 1.98
CA ASN A 151 20.35 5.08 0.62
C ASN A 151 19.35 6.25 0.48
N LEU A 152 18.53 6.49 1.51
CA LEU A 152 17.61 7.64 1.57
C LEU A 152 18.38 8.96 1.59
N GLU A 153 19.39 9.09 2.45
CA GLU A 153 20.25 10.28 2.52
C GLU A 153 20.94 10.54 1.17
N SER A 154 21.47 9.50 0.53
CA SER A 154 22.10 9.60 -0.79
C SER A 154 21.13 10.05 -1.87
N ALA A 155 19.91 9.48 -1.90
CA ALA A 155 18.87 9.89 -2.85
C ALA A 155 18.47 11.36 -2.64
N LEU A 156 18.42 11.83 -1.40
CA LEU A 156 18.14 13.23 -1.08
C LEU A 156 19.34 14.17 -1.31
N GLY A 157 20.49 13.66 -1.76
CA GLY A 157 21.72 14.44 -1.94
C GLY A 157 22.37 14.89 -0.63
N LEU A 158 22.02 14.25 0.49
CA LEU A 158 22.56 14.53 1.82
C LEU A 158 23.78 13.66 2.09
N GLN A 159 24.75 14.19 2.83
CA GLN A 159 25.83 13.34 3.35
C GLN A 159 25.30 12.46 4.49
N GLN A 160 26.02 11.36 4.77
CA GLN A 160 25.62 10.43 5.82
C GLN A 160 25.44 11.13 7.18
N GLY A 161 24.30 10.90 7.82
CA GLY A 161 23.96 11.49 9.12
C GLY A 161 23.49 12.94 9.08
N GLN A 162 23.30 13.54 7.90
CA GLN A 162 22.76 14.90 7.76
C GLN A 162 21.24 14.95 7.70
N PHE A 163 20.56 13.80 7.63
CA PHE A 163 19.10 13.79 7.68
C PHE A 163 18.62 14.38 9.02
N PRO A 164 17.76 15.42 8.99
CA PRO A 164 17.38 16.13 10.19
C PRO A 164 16.58 15.24 11.13
N GLU A 165 16.98 15.19 12.41
CA GLU A 165 16.21 14.46 13.42
C GLU A 165 14.84 15.12 13.65
N PRO A 166 13.79 14.36 14.07
CA PRO A 166 12.44 14.89 14.22
C PRO A 166 12.35 16.16 15.09
N ALA A 167 13.14 16.25 16.16
CA ALA A 167 13.16 17.43 17.03
C ALA A 167 13.77 18.66 16.33
N ILE A 168 14.78 18.46 15.49
CA ILE A 168 15.43 19.52 14.70
C ILE A 168 14.47 19.97 13.58
N GLN A 169 13.84 19.03 12.88
CA GLN A 169 12.82 19.32 11.87
C GLN A 169 11.71 20.20 12.43
N GLU A 170 11.13 19.81 13.57
CA GLU A 170 10.07 20.55 14.23
C GLU A 170 10.50 21.97 14.60
N LYS A 171 11.69 22.13 15.18
CA LYS A 171 12.25 23.45 15.54
C LYS A 171 12.39 24.34 14.30
N ILE A 172 12.98 23.82 13.22
CA ILE A 172 13.20 24.58 11.99
C ILE A 172 11.88 25.02 11.36
N LEU A 173 10.89 24.12 11.23
CA LEU A 173 9.58 24.46 10.69
C LEU A 173 8.87 25.55 11.52
N LYS A 174 8.97 25.49 12.85
CA LYS A 174 8.43 26.52 13.75
C LYS A 174 9.16 27.86 13.58
N PHE A 175 10.49 27.85 13.44
CA PHE A 175 11.26 29.07 13.16
C PHE A 175 10.89 29.69 11.82
N ILE A 176 10.67 28.90 10.77
CA ILE A 176 10.22 29.40 9.47
C ILE A 176 8.89 30.16 9.60
N ILE A 177 7.92 29.56 10.30
CA ILE A 177 6.60 30.19 10.51
C ILE A 177 6.72 31.49 11.32
N LEU A 178 7.55 31.49 12.37
CA LEU A 178 7.76 32.67 13.22
C LEU A 178 8.49 33.79 12.46
N LEU A 179 9.57 33.48 11.75
CA LEU A 179 10.37 34.46 11.04
C LEU A 179 9.56 35.10 9.92
N ILE A 180 8.88 34.32 9.08
CA ILE A 180 8.11 34.88 7.96
C ILE A 180 6.98 35.83 8.40
N ARG A 181 6.43 35.62 9.60
CA ARG A 181 5.41 36.51 10.20
C ARG A 181 6.00 37.80 10.79
N CYS A 182 7.23 37.75 11.28
CA CYS A 182 7.81 38.82 12.09
C CYS A 182 8.91 39.61 11.38
N SER A 183 9.55 39.05 10.35
CA SER A 183 10.65 39.65 9.62
C SER A 183 10.35 39.71 8.13
N GLY A 184 10.75 40.83 7.49
CA GLY A 184 10.72 41.02 6.05
C GLY A 184 11.80 40.17 5.37
N ILE A 185 11.62 38.84 5.38
CA ILE A 185 12.50 37.89 4.71
C ILE A 185 12.47 38.20 3.22
N SER A 186 13.62 38.43 2.60
CA SER A 186 13.73 38.92 1.22
C SER A 186 14.21 37.85 0.23
N SER A 187 14.86 36.78 0.72
CA SER A 187 15.42 35.72 -0.11
C SER A 187 15.51 34.39 0.65
N GLU A 188 15.69 33.30 -0.09
CA GLU A 188 16.00 31.98 0.46
C GLU A 188 17.22 32.02 1.41
N GLN A 189 18.29 32.70 0.98
CA GLN A 189 19.52 32.87 1.77
C GLN A 189 19.26 33.68 3.04
N HIS A 190 18.45 34.74 2.95
CA HIS A 190 18.09 35.55 4.11
C HIS A 190 17.27 34.72 5.13
N LEU A 191 16.37 33.85 4.67
CA LEU A 191 15.64 32.93 5.55
C LEU A 191 16.57 31.96 6.26
N MET A 192 17.46 31.29 5.52
CA MET A 192 18.43 30.35 6.08
C MET A 192 19.32 31.01 7.13
N TYR A 193 19.86 32.18 6.82
CA TYR A 193 20.67 32.96 7.76
C TYR A 193 19.87 33.34 9.01
N SER A 194 18.64 33.82 8.84
CA SER A 194 17.77 34.21 9.95
C SER A 194 17.46 33.05 10.89
N ILE A 195 17.23 31.84 10.36
CA ILE A 195 17.02 30.63 11.16
C ILE A 195 18.28 30.29 11.97
N LEU A 196 19.46 30.35 11.34
CA LEU A 196 20.72 30.05 12.03
C LEU A 196 21.03 31.04 13.16
N GLN A 197 20.63 32.30 13.04
CA GLN A 197 20.78 33.29 14.11
C GLN A 197 19.90 33.01 15.34
N LEU A 198 18.82 32.22 15.19
CA LEU A 198 17.98 31.78 16.32
C LEU A 198 18.56 30.58 17.08
N VAL A 199 19.61 29.96 16.55
CA VAL A 199 20.26 28.77 17.12
C VAL A 199 21.54 29.17 17.84
N GLU A 200 21.85 28.50 18.95
CA GLU A 200 23.10 28.71 19.68
C GLU A 200 24.33 28.51 18.77
N ARG A 201 25.32 29.41 18.87
CA ARG A 201 26.51 29.38 17.99
C ARG A 201 27.24 28.05 17.93
N LYS A 202 27.23 27.28 19.03
CA LYS A 202 27.88 25.97 19.11
C LYS A 202 27.20 24.92 18.22
N ASP A 203 25.88 25.04 18.02
CA ASP A 203 25.07 24.07 17.30
C ASP A 203 24.84 24.48 15.83
N GLN A 204 25.19 25.72 15.45
CA GLN A 204 24.95 26.27 14.11
C GLN A 204 25.59 25.41 13.01
N ILE A 205 26.82 24.94 13.20
CA ILE A 205 27.55 24.13 12.20
C ILE A 205 26.82 22.80 11.97
N THR A 206 26.31 22.19 13.04
CA THR A 206 25.62 20.89 12.98
C THR A 206 24.23 21.01 12.34
N ILE A 207 23.51 22.10 12.62
CA ILE A 207 22.13 22.30 12.17
C ILE A 207 22.04 22.92 10.77
N GLN A 208 23.09 23.59 10.30
CA GLN A 208 23.13 24.25 9.00
C GLN A 208 22.71 23.36 7.81
N PRO A 209 23.22 22.11 7.64
CA PRO A 209 22.79 21.24 6.55
C PRO A 209 21.28 20.94 6.59
N SER A 210 20.74 20.73 7.80
CA SER A 210 19.32 20.49 8.02
C SER A 210 18.47 21.71 7.65
N VAL A 211 18.93 22.93 7.99
CA VAL A 211 18.25 24.18 7.63
C VAL A 211 18.23 24.36 6.11
N GLU A 212 19.37 24.17 5.46
CA GLU A 212 19.52 24.26 4.01
C GLU A 212 18.60 23.29 3.27
N TYR A 213 18.60 22.02 3.69
CA TYR A 213 17.73 20.99 3.12
C TYR A 213 16.24 21.34 3.26
N ILE A 214 15.78 21.65 4.48
CA ILE A 214 14.36 21.92 4.74
C ILE A 214 13.90 23.16 3.97
N VAL A 215 14.69 24.24 3.99
CA VAL A 215 14.33 25.47 3.29
C VAL A 215 14.25 25.23 1.78
N ARG A 216 15.28 24.62 1.17
CA ARG A 216 15.27 24.29 -0.26
C ARG A 216 14.08 23.43 -0.66
N LEU A 217 13.77 22.42 0.13
CA LEU A 217 12.64 21.53 -0.11
C LEU A 217 11.32 22.32 -0.13
N LEU A 218 11.09 23.21 0.84
CA LEU A 218 9.89 24.04 0.90
C LEU A 218 9.79 25.04 -0.26
N PHE A 219 10.92 25.57 -0.74
CA PHE A 219 10.95 26.39 -1.95
C PHE A 219 10.63 25.57 -3.21
N GLY A 220 11.20 24.36 -3.32
CA GLY A 220 10.97 23.44 -4.43
C GLY A 220 9.52 23.03 -4.60
N VAL A 221 8.73 23.04 -3.52
CA VAL A 221 7.28 22.72 -3.55
C VAL A 221 6.38 23.94 -3.49
N HIS A 222 6.97 25.12 -3.69
CA HIS A 222 6.25 26.39 -3.80
C HIS A 222 5.37 26.69 -2.58
N CYS A 223 5.87 26.42 -1.36
CA CYS A 223 5.21 26.84 -0.12
C CYS A 223 5.19 28.36 0.07
N PHE A 224 6.07 29.07 -0.64
CA PHE A 224 6.23 30.50 -0.52
C PHE A 224 5.60 31.27 -1.67
N GLU A 225 5.24 32.52 -1.40
CA GLU A 225 4.79 33.54 -2.33
C GLU A 225 5.64 34.79 -2.16
N ILE A 226 5.80 35.57 -3.23
CA ILE A 226 6.54 36.83 -3.19
C ILE A 226 5.52 37.96 -3.09
N GLU A 227 5.58 38.72 -2.00
CA GLU A 227 4.78 39.91 -1.77
C GLU A 227 5.65 41.18 -1.90
N PRO A 228 5.21 42.20 -2.67
CA PRO A 228 5.90 43.47 -2.73
C PRO A 228 5.66 44.29 -1.46
N ILE A 229 6.73 44.71 -0.80
CA ILE A 229 6.73 45.63 0.35
C ILE A 229 7.43 46.93 -0.08
N GLY A 230 6.65 47.88 -0.60
CA GLY A 230 7.18 49.14 -1.13
C GLY A 230 8.08 48.89 -2.35
N GLU A 231 9.36 49.26 -2.25
CA GLU A 231 10.36 49.03 -3.31
C GLU A 231 11.04 47.65 -3.21
N PHE A 232 10.77 46.87 -2.16
CA PHE A 232 11.40 45.58 -1.91
C PHE A 232 10.41 44.42 -2.09
N SER A 233 10.92 43.21 -2.29
CA SER A 233 10.15 41.98 -2.27
C SER A 233 10.39 41.22 -0.96
N SER A 234 9.32 40.64 -0.41
CA SER A 234 9.38 39.75 0.75
C SER A 234 8.74 38.41 0.45
N ILE A 235 9.30 37.37 1.05
CA ILE A 235 8.85 36.00 0.94
C ILE A 235 7.86 35.74 2.06
N GLN A 236 6.65 35.37 1.68
CA GLN A 236 5.57 35.01 2.60
C GLN A 236 5.18 33.54 2.42
N LEU A 237 4.66 32.93 3.48
CA LEU A 237 4.05 31.61 3.38
C LEU A 237 2.65 31.78 2.82
N LYS A 238 2.32 30.97 1.81
CA LYS A 238 0.95 30.89 1.29
C LYS A 238 -0.02 30.61 2.45
N PRO A 239 -1.26 31.14 2.41
CA PRO A 239 -2.22 31.02 3.50
C PRO A 239 -2.43 29.59 4.01
N THR A 240 -2.38 28.61 3.09
CA THR A 240 -2.53 27.18 3.36
C THR A 240 -1.43 26.60 4.26
N PHE A 241 -0.24 27.20 4.31
CA PHE A 241 0.94 26.69 5.00
C PHE A 241 1.34 27.53 6.22
N ARG A 242 0.53 28.52 6.61
CA ARG A 242 0.81 29.35 7.78
C ARG A 242 0.62 28.61 9.11
N ASN A 243 0.04 27.41 9.11
CA ASN A 243 -0.08 26.52 10.27
C ASN A 243 1.05 25.47 10.25
N TYR A 244 1.63 25.19 11.42
CA TYR A 244 2.62 24.14 11.61
C TYR A 244 2.14 22.77 11.09
N GLU A 245 0.91 22.36 11.41
CA GLU A 245 0.39 21.06 10.97
C GLU A 245 0.34 20.96 9.44
N SER A 246 -0.14 22.02 8.77
CA SER A 246 -0.18 22.06 7.31
C SER A 246 1.21 22.05 6.69
N LEU A 247 2.16 22.81 7.24
CA LEU A 247 3.53 22.88 6.74
C LEU A 247 4.28 21.56 6.95
N ARG A 248 4.08 20.92 8.12
CA ARG A 248 4.64 19.61 8.45
C ARG A 248 4.08 18.51 7.53
N LEU A 249 2.78 18.54 7.25
CA LEU A 249 2.17 17.62 6.30
C LEU A 249 2.81 17.74 4.92
N VAL A 250 2.99 18.97 4.41
CA VAL A 250 3.68 19.16 3.13
C VAL A 250 5.09 18.62 3.18
N TYR A 251 5.87 19.00 4.20
CA TYR A 251 7.23 18.49 4.38
C TYR A 251 7.29 16.95 4.33
N GLY A 252 6.44 16.26 5.10
CA GLY A 252 6.40 14.79 5.11
C GLY A 252 5.92 14.17 3.80
N THR A 253 4.99 14.80 3.08
CA THR A 253 4.49 14.28 1.79
C THR A 253 5.50 14.46 0.65
N VAL A 254 6.30 15.52 0.70
CA VAL A 254 7.27 15.87 -0.33
C VAL A 254 8.52 15.01 -0.21
N ASP A 255 8.95 14.70 1.01
CA ASP A 255 10.03 13.76 1.26
C ASP A 255 9.75 12.42 0.54
N VAL A 256 8.51 11.92 0.64
CA VAL A 256 8.07 10.70 -0.06
C VAL A 256 8.04 10.86 -1.58
N ARG A 257 7.64 12.02 -2.12
CA ARG A 257 7.53 12.25 -3.58
C ARG A 257 8.87 12.53 -4.26
N HIS A 258 9.80 13.21 -3.60
CA HIS A 258 11.15 13.41 -4.15
C HIS A 258 11.88 12.07 -4.33
N MET A 259 11.66 11.10 -3.43
CA MET A 259 12.17 9.74 -3.61
C MET A 259 11.59 9.04 -4.84
N THR A 260 10.32 9.26 -5.19
CA THR A 260 9.67 8.60 -6.34
C THR A 260 10.13 9.13 -7.70
N HIS A 261 10.74 10.32 -7.77
CA HIS A 261 11.22 10.91 -9.03
C HIS A 261 12.71 10.64 -9.30
N LEU A 262 13.43 10.05 -8.33
CA LEU A 262 14.86 9.74 -8.43
C LEU A 262 15.14 8.24 -8.66
N THR A 263 14.08 7.41 -8.71
CA THR A 263 14.09 6.00 -9.14
C THR A 263 13.56 5.87 -10.55
#